data_AF-A0A2V9Q9K5-F1
#
_entry.id   AF-A0A2V9Q9K5-F1
#
_cell.length_a   1.000
_cell.length_b   1.000
_cell.length_c   1.000
_cell.angle_alpha   90.00
_cell.angle_beta   90.00
_cell.angle_gamma   90.00
#
_symmetry.space_group_name_H-M   'P 1'
#
loop_
_entity.id
_entity.type
_entity.pdbx_description
1 polymer ?
#
loop_
_entity_poly.entity_id
_entity_poly.type
_entity_poly.pdbx_seq_one_letter_code
_entity_poly.pdbx_strand_id
1 'polypeptide(L)' 'MLQRFSIRVRGTTGLLIAAAIIVFFLIALPAYRVFFAISLGLGVVIAVILYLRNKYFPVSDKDVENKRPLGLD' A
#
# COMPACT_ATOMS: atom_id res chain seq x y z
N MET A 1 9.57 9.42 -30.26
CA MET A 1 9.49 8.02 -29.78
C MET A 1 10.04 7.98 -28.36
N LEU A 2 9.19 7.95 -27.34
CA LEU A 2 9.64 7.90 -25.94
C LEU A 2 10.08 6.47 -25.61
N GLN A 3 11.38 6.29 -25.44
CA GLN A 3 12.01 5.04 -25.04
C GLN A 3 11.47 4.62 -23.67
N ARG A 4 10.57 3.63 -23.62
CA ARG A 4 10.12 3.01 -22.36
C ARG A 4 11.31 2.28 -21.74
N PHE A 5 11.99 2.93 -20.80
CA PHE A 5 12.92 2.26 -19.90
C PHE A 5 12.13 1.29 -19.01
N SER A 6 12.07 0.04 -19.42
CA SER A 6 11.51 -1.07 -18.65
C SER A 6 12.59 -1.57 -17.69
N ILE A 7 12.69 -0.95 -16.51
CA ILE A 7 13.54 -1.48 -15.44
C ILE A 7 12.74 -2.57 -14.74
N ARG A 8 13.13 -3.83 -14.94
CA ARG A 8 12.50 -5.00 -14.30
C ARG A 8 12.97 -5.12 -12.85
N VAL A 9 12.49 -4.21 -12.00
CA VAL A 9 12.75 -4.24 -10.56
C VAL A 9 11.88 -5.35 -9.95
N ARG A 10 12.49 -6.39 -9.37
CA ARG A 10 11.74 -7.35 -8.55
C ARG A 10 11.13 -6.58 -7.37
N GLY A 11 9.88 -6.86 -7.01
CA GLY A 11 9.18 -6.14 -5.93
C GLY A 11 9.99 -6.06 -4.63
N THR A 12 10.76 -7.11 -4.33
CA THR A 12 11.71 -7.16 -3.20
C THR A 12 12.78 -6.07 -3.26
N THR A 13 13.36 -5.79 -4.43
CA THR A 13 14.39 -4.75 -4.60
C THR A 13 13.80 -3.36 -4.34
N GLY A 14 12.59 -3.09 -4.84
CA GLY A 14 11.90 -1.82 -4.56
C GLY A 14 11.59 -1.65 -3.07
N LEU A 15 11.15 -2.71 -2.41
CA LEU A 15 10.89 -2.71 -0.97
C LEU A 15 12.16 -2.42 -0.15
N LEU A 16 13.28 -3.07 -0.51
CA LEU A 16 14.56 -2.86 0.18
C LEU A 16 15.06 -1.41 0.01
N ILE A 17 14.94 -0.84 -1.18
CA ILE A 17 15.34 0.55 -1.44
C ILE A 17 14.47 1.51 -0.61
N ALA A 18 13.15 1.31 -0.60
CA ALA A 18 12.24 2.13 0.19
C ALA A 18 12.59 2.05 1.69
N ALA A 19 12.84 0.85 2.21
CA ALA A 19 13.24 0.66 3.60
C ALA A 19 14.57 1.37 3.93
N ALA A 20 15.57 1.28 3.05
CA ALA A 20 16.86 1.95 3.24
C ALA A 20 16.72 3.47 3.30
N ILE A 21 15.91 4.05 2.42
CA ILE A 21 15.64 5.50 2.41
C ILE A 21 15.00 5.93 3.74
N ILE A 22 13.99 5.19 4.21
CA ILE A 22 13.33 5.48 5.49
C ILE A 22 14.33 5.45 6.64
N VAL A 23 15.13 4.38 6.74
CA VAL A 23 16.14 4.24 7.81
C VAL A 23 17.15 5.39 7.78
N PHE A 24 17.63 5.75 6.59
CA PHE A 24 18.55 6.88 6.43
C PHE A 24 17.96 8.18 7.00
N PHE A 25 16.72 8.53 6.64
CA PHE A 25 16.07 9.74 7.12
C PHE A 25 15.80 9.72 8.64
N LEU A 26 15.47 8.56 9.21
CA LEU A 26 15.23 8.42 10.66
C LEU A 26 16.51 8.62 11.51
N ILE A 27 17.68 8.27 10.95
CA ILE A 27 18.98 8.49 11.57
C ILE A 27 19.44 9.93 11.36
N ALA A 28 19.40 10.41 10.10
CA ALA A 28 19.95 11.70 9.73
C ALA A 28 19.13 12.88 10.30
N LEU A 29 17.81 12.76 10.39
CA LEU A 29 16.91 13.84 10.78
C LEU A 29 16.03 13.43 11.97
N PRO A 30 16.36 13.83 13.21
CA PRO A 30 15.56 13.48 14.38
C PRO A 30 14.10 13.93 14.29
N ALA A 31 13.82 15.06 13.64
CA ALA A 31 12.46 15.56 13.42
C ALA A 31 11.61 14.62 12.53
N TYR A 32 12.24 13.88 11.62
CA TYR A 32 11.54 12.91 10.77
C TYR A 32 10.98 11.73 11.55
N ARG A 33 11.46 11.46 12.76
CA ARG A 33 10.94 10.36 13.61
C ARG A 33 9.49 10.59 14.00
N VAL A 34 9.15 11.81 14.39
CA VAL A 34 7.77 12.16 14.80
C VAL A 34 6.85 12.13 13.58
N PHE A 35 7.29 12.70 12.47
CA PHE A 35 6.54 12.66 11.20
C PHE A 35 6.27 11.22 10.76
N PHE A 36 7.31 10.37 10.75
CA PHE A 36 7.19 8.97 10.40
C PHE A 36 6.26 8.20 11.33
N ALA A 37 6.33 8.45 12.65
CA ALA A 37 5.43 7.83 13.62
C ALA A 37 3.96 8.18 13.37
N ILE A 38 3.66 9.44 13.06
CA ILE A 38 2.30 9.89 12.72
C ILE A 38 1.83 9.22 11.42
N SER A 39 2.67 9.20 10.38
CA SER A 39 2.33 8.54 9.11
C SER A 39 2.07 7.05 9.27
N LEU A 40 2.92 6.36 10.05
CA LEU A 40 2.75 4.94 10.34
C LEU A 40 1.47 4.69 11.15
N GLY A 41 1.20 5.53 12.15
CA GLY A 41 -0.02 5.50 12.94
C GLY A 41 -1.28 5.65 12.07
N LEU A 42 -1.30 6.61 11.16
CA LEU A 42 -2.42 6.79 10.21
C LEU A 42 -2.62 5.56 9.32
N GLY A 43 -1.52 5.00 8.79
CA GLY A 43 -1.58 3.77 7.99
C GLY A 43 -2.19 2.60 8.77
N VAL A 44 -1.76 2.39 10.01
CA VAL A 44 -2.31 1.35 10.89
C VAL A 44 -3.78 1.62 11.22
N VAL A 45 -4.16 2.86 11.53
CA VAL A 45 -5.56 3.23 11.82
C VAL A 45 -6.46 2.91 10.64
N ILE A 46 -6.07 3.33 9.43
CA ILE A 46 -6.86 3.07 8.22
C ILE A 46 -6.93 1.56 7.96
N ALA A 47 -5.81 0.83 8.08
CA ALA A 47 -5.78 -0.61 7.90
C ALA A 47 -6.70 -1.34 8.89
N VAL A 48 -6.71 -0.92 10.16
CA VAL A 48 -7.61 -1.48 11.18
C VAL A 48 -9.06 -1.16 10.85
N ILE A 49 -9.39 0.07 10.43
CA ILE A 49 -10.75 0.44 10.03
C ILE A 49 -11.23 -0.44 8.86
N LEU A 50 -10.39 -0.59 7.83
CA LEU A 50 -10.71 -1.44 6.68
C LEU A 50 -10.85 -2.92 7.09
N TYR A 51 -9.96 -3.41 7.95
CA TYR A 51 -10.03 -4.77 8.47
C TYR A 51 -11.32 -5.00 9.26
N LEU A 52 -11.68 -4.11 10.19
CA LEU A 52 -12.91 -4.21 10.97
C LEU A 52 -14.14 -4.09 10.07
N ARG A 53 -14.12 -3.17 9.09
CA ARG A 53 -15.21 -3.05 8.11
C ARG A 53 -15.41 -4.36 7.36
N ASN A 54 -14.34 -4.96 6.84
CA ASN A 54 -14.39 -6.24 6.15
C ASN A 54 -14.83 -7.39 7.07
N LYS A 55 -14.43 -7.36 8.34
CA LYS A 55 -14.77 -8.39 9.32
C LYS A 55 -16.27 -8.36 9.71
N TYR A 56 -16.84 -7.17 9.89
CA TYR A 56 -18.23 -7.03 10.34
C TYR A 56 -19.23 -6.85 9.19
N PHE A 57 -18.79 -6.32 8.06
CA PHE A 57 -19.58 -6.12 6.85
C PHE A 57 -18.81 -6.68 5.65
N PRO A 58 -18.64 -8.01 5.57
CA PRO A 58 -18.00 -8.64 4.43
C PRO A 58 -18.79 -8.31 3.17
N VAL A 59 -18.09 -7.96 2.10
CA VAL A 59 -18.71 -7.74 0.79
C VAL A 59 -19.19 -9.10 0.28
N SER A 60 -20.50 -9.25 0.07
CA SER A 60 -21.08 -10.45 -0.54
C SER A 60 -21.07 -10.30 -2.07
N ASP A 61 -21.06 -11.43 -2.79
CA ASP A 61 -21.19 -11.44 -4.26
C ASP A 61 -22.46 -10.72 -4.75
N LYS A 62 -23.47 -10.60 -3.87
CA LYS A 62 -24.72 -9.87 -4.13
C LYS A 62 -24.58 -8.34 -4.05
N ASP A 63 -23.58 -7.86 -3.31
CA ASP A 63 -23.31 -6.44 -3.11
C ASP A 63 -22.40 -5.86 -4.21
N VAL A 64 -21.77 -6.75 -4.99
CA VAL A 64 -20.97 -6.39 -6.16
C VAL A 64 -21.91 -6.44 -7.37
N GLU A 65 -22.13 -5.30 -8.02
CA GLU A 65 -22.82 -5.28 -9.30
C GLU A 65 -22.06 -6.22 -10.26
N ASN A 66 -22.70 -7.31 -10.67
CA ASN A 66 -22.09 -8.35 -11.51
C ASN A 66 -21.86 -7.80 -12.92
N LYS A 67 -20.82 -6.98 -13.06
CA LYS A 67 -20.20 -6.67 -14.33
C LYS A 67 -19.26 -7.83 -14.59
N ARG A 68 -19.75 -8.92 -15.19
CA ARG A 68 -18.91 -9.93 -15.87
C ARG A 68 -18.51 -9.31 -17.22
N PRO A 69 -17.36 -8.61 -17.36
CA PRO A 69 -16.96 -8.03 -18.64
C PRO A 69 -16.60 -9.10 -19.69
N LEU A 70 -16.46 -10.36 -19.28
CA LEU A 70 -15.95 -11.45 -20.12
C LEU A 70 -17.02 -12.48 -20.53
N GLY A 71 -18.26 -12.36 -20.06
CA GLY A 71 -19.39 -13.20 -20.52
C GLY A 71 -19.16 -14.71 -20.41
N LEU A 72 -18.35 -15.18 -19.45
CA LEU A 72 -18.16 -16.60 -19.23
C LEU A 72 -19.26 -17.11 -18.30
N ASP A 73 -19.91 -18.21 -18.70
CA ASP A 73 -20.95 -18.91 -17.94
C ASP A 73 -20.39 -19.63 -16.71
#